data_AF-A0A9W7DHA1-F1
#
_entry.id   AF-A0A9W7DHA1-F1
#
_cell.length_a   1.000
_cell.length_b   1.000
_cell.length_c   1.000
_cell.angle_alpha   90.00
_cell.angle_beta   90.00
_cell.angle_gamma   90.00
#
_symmetry.space_group_name_H-M   'P 1'
#
loop_
_entity.id
_entity.type
_entity.pdbx_description
1 polymer ?
#
loop_
_entity_poly.entity_id
_entity_poly.type
_entity_poly.pdbx_seq_one_letter_code
_entity_poly.pdbx_strand_id
1 'polypeptide(L)'
;MFLQNPHVGDRNRLEDWRVTGYNPLTPPDLLQSEIPVSAKAEETIINGRNDATDILKGENDRLLIVIGPCSIHDPKAALDYCERLTKINEKVKNELCIVMRAYLEKPRTTVGWKENCSSN
;
A
#
# COMPACT_ATOMS: atom_id res chain seq x y z
N MET A 1 2.72 12.15 22.03
CA MET A 1 3.07 13.06 20.93
C MET A 1 4.42 13.69 21.22
N PHE A 2 5.25 13.87 20.19
CA PHE A 2 6.59 14.44 20.28
C PHE A 2 6.56 15.93 20.63
N LEU A 3 5.76 16.73 19.91
CA LEU A 3 5.42 18.10 20.25
C LEU A 3 4.03 18.12 20.88
N GLN A 4 3.89 18.65 22.09
CA GLN A 4 2.61 18.72 22.79
C GLN A 4 2.06 20.14 22.77
N ASN A 5 0.74 20.30 22.62
CA ASN A 5 0.07 21.59 22.75
C ASN A 5 -0.33 21.84 24.22
N PRO A 6 0.31 22.78 24.94
CA PRO A 6 -0.04 23.06 26.33
C PRO A 6 -1.39 23.76 26.51
N HIS A 7 -2.01 24.25 25.42
CA HIS A 7 -3.27 25.00 25.44
C HIS A 7 -4.44 24.23 24.85
N VAL A 8 -4.37 22.89 24.80
CA VAL A 8 -5.48 22.06 24.33
C VAL A 8 -6.74 22.35 25.16
N GLY A 9 -7.85 22.63 24.49
CA GLY A 9 -9.13 23.00 25.11
C GLY A 9 -9.35 24.50 25.38
N ASP A 10 -8.33 25.36 25.25
CA ASP A 10 -8.48 26.81 25.42
C ASP A 10 -9.17 27.47 24.22
N ARG A 11 -10.47 27.73 24.36
CA ARG A 11 -11.30 28.32 23.30
C ARG A 11 -11.08 29.82 23.08
N ASN A 12 -10.24 30.48 23.88
CA ASN A 12 -9.87 31.87 23.64
C ASN A 12 -8.77 32.01 22.57
N ARG A 13 -8.17 30.89 22.13
CA ARG A 13 -7.21 30.86 21.03
C ARG A 13 -7.93 30.66 19.69
N LEU A 14 -7.44 31.35 18.66
CA LEU A 14 -8.03 31.34 17.32
C LEU A 14 -7.96 29.96 16.65
N GLU A 15 -6.87 29.22 16.87
CA GLU A 15 -6.56 27.95 16.21
C GLU A 15 -6.04 26.90 17.20
N ASP A 16 -5.99 25.64 16.75
CA ASP A 16 -5.33 24.49 17.38
C ASP A 16 -5.78 24.06 18.79
N TRP A 17 -6.82 24.66 19.38
CA TRP A 17 -7.35 24.21 20.67
C TRP A 17 -7.94 22.79 20.66
N ARG A 18 -8.16 22.18 19.48
CA ARG A 18 -8.52 20.76 19.29
C ARG A 18 -7.35 19.86 18.89
N VAL A 19 -6.17 20.43 18.69
CA VAL A 19 -4.96 19.71 18.28
C VAL A 19 -4.17 19.36 19.54
N THR A 20 -3.99 18.07 19.78
CA THR A 20 -3.26 17.56 20.95
C THR A 20 -1.75 17.73 20.82
N GLY A 21 -1.24 17.86 19.59
CA GLY A 21 0.19 17.97 19.30
C GLY A 21 0.55 17.35 17.96
N TYR A 22 1.86 17.15 17.75
CA TYR A 22 2.42 16.67 16.49
C TYR A 22 3.46 15.58 16.74
N ASN A 23 3.55 14.64 15.80
CA ASN A 23 4.66 13.68 15.70
C ASN A 23 5.39 13.96 14.39
N PRO A 24 6.73 14.04 14.39
CA PRO A 24 7.48 14.10 13.15
C PRO A 24 7.25 12.83 12.34
N LEU A 25 7.07 12.98 11.03
CA LEU A 25 6.93 11.87 10.10
C LEU A 25 8.21 11.73 9.28
N THR A 26 8.69 10.50 9.11
CA THR A 26 9.83 10.21 8.23
C THR A 26 9.55 10.72 6.82
N PRO A 27 10.43 11.55 6.23
CA PRO A 27 10.22 12.04 4.88
C PRO A 27 10.33 10.89 3.85
N PRO A 28 9.58 10.95 2.73
CA PRO A 28 9.59 9.89 1.71
C PRO A 28 11.00 9.55 1.21
N ASP A 29 11.86 10.55 0.99
CA ASP A 29 13.21 10.36 0.47
C ASP A 29 14.08 9.51 1.40
N LEU A 30 13.93 9.67 2.72
CA LEU A 30 14.69 8.87 3.69
C LEU A 30 14.25 7.40 3.62
N LEU A 31 12.93 7.14 3.58
CA LEU A 31 12.41 5.78 3.49
C LEU A 31 12.81 5.09 2.17
N GLN A 32 12.79 5.82 1.05
CA GLN A 32 13.23 5.30 -0.24
C GLN A 32 14.75 5.01 -0.26
N SER A 33 15.54 5.80 0.47
CA SER A 33 16.98 5.56 0.61
C SER A 33 17.31 4.34 1.48
N GLU A 34 16.54 4.09 2.53
CA GLU A 34 16.70 2.93 3.42
C GLU A 34 16.22 1.63 2.77
N ILE A 35 15.18 1.70 1.94
CA ILE A 35 14.56 0.56 1.25
C ILE A 35 14.58 0.82 -0.27
N PRO A 36 15.76 0.72 -0.92
CA PRO A 36 15.87 0.97 -2.35
C PRO A 36 15.16 -0.12 -3.15
N VAL A 37 14.58 0.27 -4.28
CA VAL A 37 13.98 -0.67 -5.24
C VAL A 37 15.10 -1.49 -5.88
N SER A 38 14.98 -2.81 -5.85
CA SER A 38 15.92 -3.69 -6.55
C SER A 38 15.66 -3.69 -8.06
N ALA A 39 16.69 -3.97 -8.88
CA ALA A 39 16.54 -4.06 -10.33
C ALA A 39 15.44 -5.05 -10.77
N LYS A 40 15.30 -6.17 -10.06
CA LYS A 40 14.23 -7.16 -10.31
C LYS A 40 12.84 -6.61 -10.00
N ALA A 41 12.70 -5.83 -8.92
CA ALA A 41 11.44 -5.20 -8.57
C ALA A 41 11.09 -4.11 -9.60
N GLU A 42 12.06 -3.33 -10.04
CA GLU A 42 11.89 -2.32 -11.09
C GLU A 42 11.38 -2.95 -12.39
N GLU A 43 12.03 -4.01 -12.87
CA GLU A 43 11.59 -4.77 -14.05
C GLU A 43 10.16 -5.30 -13.89
N THR A 44 9.85 -5.90 -12.73
CA THR A 44 8.50 -6.43 -12.44
C THR A 44 7.44 -5.32 -12.47
N ILE A 45 7.74 -4.14 -11.90
CA ILE A 45 6.82 -3.00 -11.87
C ILE A 45 6.60 -2.45 -13.29
N ILE A 46 7.66 -2.26 -14.06
CA ILE A 46 7.58 -1.71 -15.42
C ILE A 46 6.80 -2.67 -16.32
N ASN A 47 7.15 -3.97 -16.31
CA ASN A 47 6.47 -4.97 -17.13
C ASN A 47 4.99 -5.08 -16.74
N GLY A 48 4.67 -5.12 -15.44
CA GLY A 48 3.28 -5.15 -14.97
C GLY A 48 2.45 -3.93 -15.40
N ARG A 49 3.07 -2.74 -15.43
CA ARG A 49 2.40 -1.50 -15.92
C ARG A 49 2.15 -1.55 -17.42
N ASN A 50 3.13 -2.00 -18.20
CA ASN A 50 3.00 -2.12 -19.64
C ASN A 50 1.92 -3.16 -20.00
N ASP A 51 2.00 -4.36 -19.42
CA ASP A 51 1.02 -5.42 -19.63
C ASP A 51 -0.42 -4.97 -19.32
N ALA A 52 -0.62 -4.31 -18.17
CA ALA A 52 -1.92 -3.79 -17.80
C ALA A 52 -2.39 -2.69 -18.77
N THR A 53 -1.49 -1.84 -19.24
CA THR A 53 -1.80 -0.77 -20.20
C THR A 53 -2.22 -1.33 -21.55
N ASP A 54 -1.48 -2.31 -22.07
CA ASP A 54 -1.76 -2.93 -23.36
C ASP A 54 -3.10 -3.66 -23.34
N ILE A 55 -3.42 -4.35 -22.23
CA ILE A 55 -4.74 -4.97 -22.02
C ILE A 55 -5.85 -3.91 -21.99
N LEU A 56 -5.66 -2.82 -21.24
CA LEU A 56 -6.66 -1.75 -21.14
C LEU A 56 -6.90 -1.02 -22.48
N LYS A 57 -5.91 -1.02 -23.37
CA LYS A 57 -6.02 -0.50 -24.74
C LYS A 57 -6.60 -1.49 -25.74
N GLY A 58 -6.70 -2.78 -25.38
CA GLY A 58 -7.06 -3.85 -26.30
C GLY A 58 -5.94 -4.26 -27.26
N GLU A 59 -4.69 -3.89 -26.98
CA GLU A 59 -3.50 -4.30 -27.73
C GLU A 59 -3.04 -5.72 -27.31
N ASN A 60 -3.54 -6.21 -26.18
CA ASN A 60 -3.30 -7.54 -25.66
C ASN A 60 -4.62 -8.15 -25.15
N ASP A 61 -4.99 -9.34 -25.63
CA ASP A 61 -6.29 -9.98 -25.35
C ASP A 61 -6.31 -10.78 -24.02
N ARG A 62 -5.23 -10.72 -23.23
CA ARG A 62 -5.20 -11.34 -21.90
C ARG A 62 -6.15 -10.63 -20.94
N LEU A 63 -6.69 -11.39 -19.99
CA LEU A 63 -7.53 -10.82 -18.93
C LEU A 63 -6.67 -10.30 -17.76
N LEU A 64 -6.79 -9.01 -17.45
CA LEU A 64 -6.18 -8.41 -16.26
C LEU A 64 -6.98 -8.80 -14.99
N ILE A 65 -6.31 -9.40 -14.01
CA ILE A 65 -6.89 -9.84 -12.75
C ILE A 65 -6.13 -9.24 -11.58
N VAL A 66 -6.83 -8.44 -10.76
CA VAL A 66 -6.31 -7.97 -9.46
C VAL A 66 -6.87 -8.86 -8.35
N ILE A 67 -6.01 -9.69 -7.73
CA ILE A 67 -6.43 -10.69 -6.74
C ILE A 67 -5.49 -10.75 -5.54
N GLY A 68 -6.04 -10.95 -4.35
CA GLY A 68 -5.26 -11.05 -3.12
C GLY A 68 -6.12 -10.85 -1.88
N PRO A 69 -5.49 -10.80 -0.69
CA PRO A 69 -6.19 -10.57 0.56
C PRO A 69 -6.92 -9.21 0.55
N CYS A 70 -8.02 -9.12 1.30
CA CYS A 70 -8.82 -7.90 1.34
C CYS A 70 -8.02 -6.70 1.93
N SER A 71 -7.20 -6.96 2.94
CA SER A 71 -6.16 -6.08 3.47
C SER A 71 -5.02 -6.95 4.00
N ILE A 72 -3.79 -6.46 3.90
CA ILE A 72 -2.60 -7.09 4.45
C ILE A 72 -2.41 -6.57 5.86
N HIS A 73 -2.32 -7.48 6.82
CA HIS A 73 -2.00 -7.21 8.23
C HIS A 73 -0.80 -8.04 8.71
N ASP A 74 -0.52 -9.17 8.07
CA ASP A 74 0.66 -10.00 8.31
C ASP A 74 1.55 -10.06 7.04
N PRO A 75 2.73 -9.42 7.06
CA PRO A 75 3.68 -9.47 5.94
C PRO A 75 4.13 -10.89 5.58
N LYS A 76 4.27 -11.81 6.56
CA LYS A 76 4.73 -13.18 6.30
C LYS A 76 3.68 -13.98 5.53
N ALA A 77 2.42 -13.91 5.96
CA ALA A 77 1.31 -14.52 5.23
C ALA A 77 1.14 -13.90 3.83
N ALA A 78 1.36 -12.59 3.68
CA ALA A 78 1.33 -11.94 2.37
C ALA A 78 2.42 -12.47 1.43
N LEU A 79 3.63 -12.70 1.93
CA LEU A 79 4.72 -13.29 1.14
C LEU A 79 4.45 -14.75 0.76
N ASP A 80 3.96 -15.59 1.68
CA ASP A 80 3.54 -16.97 1.35
C ASP A 80 2.44 -16.99 0.29
N TYR A 81 1.46 -16.08 0.38
CA TYR A 81 0.45 -15.91 -0.66
C TYR A 81 1.07 -15.53 -2.01
N CYS A 82 2.01 -14.58 -2.03
CA CYS A 82 2.71 -14.14 -3.23
C CYS A 82 3.49 -15.28 -3.89
N GLU A 83 4.18 -16.12 -3.12
CA GLU A 83 4.91 -17.29 -3.63
C GLU A 83 3.98 -18.31 -4.30
N ARG A 84 2.82 -18.58 -3.69
CA ARG A 84 1.80 -19.47 -4.26
C ARG A 84 1.20 -18.87 -5.53
N LEU A 85 0.90 -17.58 -5.52
CA LEU A 85 0.33 -16.88 -6.67
C LEU A 85 1.31 -16.84 -7.85
N THR A 86 2.60 -16.65 -7.59
CA THR A 86 3.65 -16.65 -8.62
C THR A 86 3.68 -17.98 -9.39
N LYS A 87 3.55 -19.12 -8.69
CA LYS A 87 3.50 -20.44 -9.32
C LYS A 87 2.26 -20.63 -10.21
N ILE A 88 1.16 -19.98 -9.87
CA ILE A 88 -0.07 -20.00 -10.68
C ILE A 88 0.12 -19.07 -11.88
N ASN A 89 0.63 -17.86 -11.67
CA ASN A 89 0.88 -16.87 -12.71
C ASN A 89 1.68 -17.46 -13.88
N GLU A 90 2.75 -18.20 -13.59
CA GLU A 90 3.54 -18.86 -14.64
C GLU A 90 2.75 -19.86 -15.51
N LYS A 91 1.74 -20.54 -14.93
CA LYS A 91 0.92 -21.53 -15.65
C LYS A 91 -0.11 -20.89 -16.56
N VAL A 92 -0.54 -19.65 -16.25
CA VAL A 92 -1.66 -18.98 -16.92
C VAL A 92 -1.25 -17.69 -17.64
N LYS A 93 0.05 -17.35 -17.64
CA LYS A 93 0.57 -16.07 -18.15
C LYS A 93 0.22 -15.73 -19.60
N ASN A 94 -0.10 -16.73 -20.42
CA ASN A 94 -0.49 -16.53 -21.82
C ASN A 94 -1.94 -16.02 -21.95
N GLU A 95 -2.79 -16.28 -20.94
CA GLU A 95 -4.21 -15.94 -20.95
C GLU A 95 -4.54 -14.85 -19.93
N LEU A 96 -3.81 -14.80 -18.82
CA LEU A 96 -4.10 -13.91 -17.69
C LEU A 96 -2.89 -13.04 -17.35
N CYS A 97 -3.14 -11.77 -17.05
CA CYS A 97 -2.19 -10.88 -16.38
C CYS A 97 -2.62 -10.74 -14.91
N ILE A 98 -1.93 -11.44 -14.00
CA ILE A 98 -2.28 -11.43 -12.58
C ILE A 98 -1.46 -10.37 -11.83
N VAL A 99 -2.15 -9.48 -11.13
CA VAL A 99 -1.57 -8.47 -10.22
C VAL A 99 -2.02 -8.78 -8.80
N MET A 100 -1.06 -8.97 -7.89
CA MET A 100 -1.38 -9.19 -6.47
C MET A 100 -1.98 -7.92 -5.85
N ARG A 101 -3.11 -8.06 -5.17
CA ARG A 101 -3.72 -6.99 -4.37
C ARG A 101 -2.93 -6.77 -3.07
N ALA A 102 -2.36 -5.57 -2.91
CA ALA A 102 -1.56 -5.17 -1.75
C ALA A 102 -2.17 -3.98 -0.98
N TYR A 103 -3.39 -4.12 -0.49
CA TYR A 103 -4.08 -3.05 0.27
C TYR A 103 -3.69 -3.09 1.74
N LEU A 104 -3.39 -1.94 2.34
CA LEU A 104 -2.94 -1.84 3.74
C LEU A 104 -4.06 -1.47 4.72
N GLU A 105 -5.19 -0.98 4.23
CA GLU A 105 -6.30 -0.55 5.08
C GLU A 105 -7.64 -0.78 4.37
N LYS A 106 -8.72 -0.86 5.16
CA LYS A 106 -10.09 -0.78 4.68
C LYS A 106 -10.74 0.49 5.23
N PRO A 107 -11.28 1.38 4.39
CA PRO A 107 -11.95 2.58 4.88
C PRO A 107 -13.15 2.19 5.75
N ARG A 108 -13.23 2.74 6.96
CA ARG A 108 -14.26 2.45 7.96
C ARG A 108 -14.78 3.76 8.55
N THR A 109 -16.09 3.87 8.69
CA THR A 109 -16.78 5.02 9.35
C THR A 109 -17.13 4.72 10.81
N THR A 110 -17.00 3.46 11.23
CA THR A 110 -17.15 3.00 12.62
C THR A 110 -15.79 2.77 13.26
N VAL A 111 -15.73 2.83 14.58
CA VAL A 111 -14.51 2.49 15.33
C VAL A 111 -14.11 1.05 14.99
N GLY A 112 -12.86 0.86 14.58
CA GLY A 112 -12.33 -0.41 14.11
C GLY A 112 -10.82 -0.36 14.03
N TRP A 113 -10.22 -1.50 13.67
CA TRP A 113 -8.77 -1.63 13.59
C TRP A 113 -8.22 -0.78 12.42
N LYS A 114 -7.27 0.10 12.74
CA LYS A 114 -6.44 0.80 11.74
C LYS A 114 -5.22 -0.09 11.49
N GLU A 115 -5.22 -0.80 10.36
CA GLU A 115 -4.41 -2.00 10.21
C GLU A 115 -2.90 -1.70 10.14
N ASN A 116 -2.44 -0.83 9.22
CA ASN A 116 -1.00 -0.77 8.93
C ASN A 116 -0.36 0.61 8.68
N CYS A 117 -1.11 1.70 8.53
CA CYS A 117 -0.50 3.01 8.17
C CYS A 117 -0.29 4.00 9.32
N SER A 118 -0.75 3.72 10.55
CA SER A 118 -0.56 4.66 11.67
C SER A 118 -0.79 4.05 13.06
N SER A 119 -0.20 2.88 13.31
CA SER A 119 -0.32 2.19 14.60
C SER A 119 1.02 2.19 15.34
N ASN A 120 1.49 3.40 15.69
CA ASN A 120 2.44 3.65 16.77
C ASN A 120 2.15 5.02 17.37
#